data_AF-A0A2I1CG93-F1
#
_entry.id   AF-A0A2I1CG93-F1
#
_cell.length_a   1.000
_cell.length_b   1.000
_cell.length_c   1.000
_cell.angle_alpha   90.00
_cell.angle_beta   90.00
_cell.angle_gamma   90.00
#
_symmetry.space_group_name_H-M   'P 1'
#
loop_
_entity.id
_entity.type
_entity.pdbx_description
1 polymer ?
#
loop_
_entity_poly.entity_id
_entity_poly.type
_entity_poly.pdbx_seq_one_letter_code
_entity_poly.pdbx_strand_id
1 'polypeptide(L)'
;MVYIGIPKNYTASPSSFAGTPSLTINYQATQDLDSTNAFEGPEKLLEVWFSPSAQELGPAQPAGLKAVPEEIWKDMLDLVNCQVLSIVSSEDVDAYLLSESSMFVWPHKLILKTCGTTTLLSGLPRILEIAALFGGFPKSTAPSRGISVAAAPYRVFYSRKNFLFPDRQRGPHRSWRDEVRTMDKLFLNGSAYMIGKMNGEHWYLYLTEPHTMLTPPTSPGAKTEFTETETKVLSVPQGAALQADTEDETLEVLMTDLDEENAKQFYLEHATAVAETRYHNFDAEKSDHVDVFSNTSSDISDLDSEGSRVLPPELTTEGHALGTVVSEACGLSDVYPKEKYPDSRIDAYLFTPCGFSANGPHCSYASFETNVPHSQNGQTTAGIIKQVVDIFKPGRFSVTLFEAKPALSQIEDEWKEAKYLAARRTAKMEHVEGYRRVDRIVHDLDGYELVFRYYERLDWKGGPLGWEMRSFEEQAIARRDIISCRT
;
A
#
# COMPACT_ATOMS: atom_id res chain seq x y z
N MET A 1 20.58 -45.52 -36.93
CA MET A 1 19.51 -45.67 -35.92
C MET A 1 20.10 -46.38 -34.71
N VAL A 2 20.59 -45.61 -33.75
CA VAL A 2 21.00 -46.08 -32.41
C VAL A 2 20.40 -45.10 -31.44
N TYR A 3 19.52 -45.63 -30.59
CA TYR A 3 18.76 -44.91 -29.58
C TYR A 3 19.73 -44.47 -28.46
N ILE A 4 19.95 -43.17 -28.30
CA ILE A 4 20.68 -42.61 -27.16
C ILE A 4 19.63 -41.95 -26.27
N GLY A 5 19.25 -42.67 -25.21
CA GLY A 5 18.24 -42.20 -24.26
C GLY A 5 18.64 -40.92 -23.55
N ILE A 6 17.65 -40.08 -23.28
CA ILE A 6 17.79 -38.87 -22.47
C ILE A 6 18.20 -39.26 -21.04
N PRO A 7 19.28 -38.69 -20.47
CA PRO A 7 19.69 -38.99 -19.09
C PRO A 7 18.63 -38.49 -18.08
N LYS A 8 18.24 -39.35 -17.14
CA LYS A 8 17.21 -39.05 -16.11
C LYS A 8 17.67 -38.12 -14.97
N ASN A 9 18.85 -37.52 -15.03
CA ASN A 9 19.39 -36.67 -13.96
C ASN A 9 19.99 -35.35 -14.51
N TYR A 10 19.16 -34.51 -15.15
CA TYR A 10 19.53 -33.13 -15.44
C TYR A 10 18.92 -32.21 -14.38
N THR A 11 19.40 -32.31 -13.14
CA THR A 11 19.13 -31.35 -12.07
C THR A 11 20.32 -30.39 -11.99
N ALA A 12 20.36 -29.40 -12.87
CA ALA A 12 21.24 -28.25 -12.77
C ALA A 12 20.62 -27.07 -13.53
N SER A 13 19.46 -26.60 -13.07
CA SER A 13 19.03 -25.21 -13.34
C SER A 13 19.72 -24.30 -12.33
N PRO A 14 20.29 -23.15 -12.74
CA PRO A 14 20.94 -22.19 -11.84
C PRO A 14 19.92 -21.33 -11.08
N SER A 15 18.86 -21.93 -10.53
CA SER A 15 17.80 -21.21 -9.80
C SER A 15 17.84 -21.41 -8.28
N SER A 16 18.94 -21.93 -7.74
CA SER A 16 19.17 -21.98 -6.29
C SER A 16 20.34 -21.08 -5.91
N PHE A 17 20.18 -19.77 -6.17
CA PHE A 17 20.88 -18.74 -5.40
C PHE A 17 19.99 -18.38 -4.21
N ALA A 18 20.51 -18.53 -3.00
CA ALA A 18 19.88 -18.00 -1.78
C ALA A 18 19.72 -16.49 -1.96
N GLY A 19 18.47 -16.02 -2.09
CA GLY A 19 18.15 -14.61 -2.36
C GLY A 19 17.13 -14.37 -3.49
N THR A 20 16.66 -15.39 -4.21
CA THR A 20 15.54 -15.18 -5.15
C THR A 20 14.21 -15.25 -4.37
N PRO A 21 13.41 -14.17 -4.34
CA PRO A 21 12.13 -14.16 -3.64
C PRO A 21 11.15 -15.15 -4.28
N SER A 22 10.31 -15.80 -3.48
CA SER A 22 9.29 -16.72 -3.98
C SER A 22 7.99 -15.97 -4.29
N LEU A 23 7.42 -16.21 -5.47
CA LEU A 23 6.12 -15.69 -5.89
C LEU A 23 5.09 -16.84 -5.94
N THR A 24 3.96 -16.66 -5.26
CA THR A 24 2.82 -17.59 -5.28
C THR A 24 1.58 -16.87 -5.77
N ILE A 25 0.79 -17.49 -6.67
CA ILE A 25 -0.42 -16.87 -7.26
C ILE A 25 -1.64 -17.76 -7.06
N ASN A 26 -2.74 -17.13 -6.66
CA ASN A 26 -4.03 -17.76 -6.44
C ASN A 26 -4.94 -17.62 -7.66
N TYR A 27 -4.89 -18.61 -8.55
CA TYR A 27 -5.68 -18.65 -9.78
C TYR A 27 -7.19 -18.67 -9.60
N GLN A 28 -7.70 -19.10 -8.43
CA GLN A 28 -9.13 -19.16 -8.16
C GLN A 28 -9.68 -17.78 -7.78
N ALA A 29 -8.94 -17.02 -6.97
CA ALA A 29 -9.35 -15.69 -6.54
C ALA A 29 -9.34 -14.64 -7.67
N THR A 30 -8.64 -14.90 -8.78
CA THR A 30 -8.48 -13.96 -9.89
C THR A 30 -9.60 -14.01 -10.94
N GLN A 31 -10.49 -15.02 -10.92
CA GLN A 31 -11.45 -15.26 -12.01
C GLN A 31 -12.72 -14.38 -11.96
N ASP A 32 -13.12 -13.90 -10.78
CA ASP A 32 -14.43 -13.26 -10.56
C ASP A 32 -14.34 -11.80 -10.04
N LEU A 33 -13.24 -11.10 -10.32
CA LEU A 33 -13.04 -9.70 -9.89
C LEU A 33 -13.72 -8.72 -10.87
N ASP A 34 -14.99 -8.36 -10.61
CA ASP A 34 -15.76 -7.36 -11.35
C ASP A 34 -15.88 -6.02 -10.59
N SER A 35 -15.51 -4.92 -11.25
CA SER A 35 -15.44 -3.57 -10.68
C SER A 35 -16.54 -2.60 -11.17
N THR A 36 -17.73 -3.09 -11.48
CA THR A 36 -18.81 -2.32 -12.12
C THR A 36 -19.47 -1.22 -11.26
N ASN A 37 -19.25 -1.17 -9.94
CA ASN A 37 -19.95 -0.25 -9.03
C ASN A 37 -19.06 0.90 -8.51
N ALA A 38 -19.69 2.03 -8.13
CA ALA A 38 -18.99 3.17 -7.51
C ALA A 38 -18.34 2.75 -6.17
N PHE A 39 -17.03 2.93 -6.10
CA PHE A 39 -16.15 2.37 -5.06
C PHE A 39 -15.52 3.47 -4.20
N GLU A 40 -15.11 3.14 -2.97
CA GLU A 40 -14.49 4.10 -2.05
C GLU A 40 -12.95 4.04 -2.14
N GLY A 41 -12.34 5.08 -2.70
CA GLY A 41 -10.88 5.15 -2.87
C GLY A 41 -10.05 5.40 -1.63
N PRO A 42 -10.40 6.34 -0.74
CA PRO A 42 -9.64 6.59 0.47
C PRO A 42 -9.39 5.32 1.28
N GLU A 43 -8.11 4.97 1.39
CA GLU A 43 -7.66 3.76 2.05
C GLU A 43 -7.71 3.90 3.57
N LYS A 44 -7.87 2.76 4.24
CA LYS A 44 -7.68 2.58 5.68
C LYS A 44 -6.33 1.89 5.86
N LEU A 45 -5.41 2.52 6.59
CA LEU A 45 -4.07 2.01 6.85
C LEU A 45 -3.96 1.65 8.33
N LEU A 46 -3.55 0.42 8.61
CA LEU A 46 -3.24 -0.07 9.95
C LEU A 46 -1.81 -0.59 9.96
N GLU A 47 -1.04 -0.10 10.91
CA GLU A 47 0.31 -0.56 11.18
C GLU A 47 0.41 -0.98 12.66
N VAL A 48 0.84 -2.22 12.89
CA VAL A 48 0.93 -2.84 14.21
C VAL A 48 2.36 -3.33 14.43
N TRP A 49 3.05 -2.73 15.37
CA TRP A 49 4.39 -3.13 15.80
C TRP A 49 4.26 -3.97 17.06
N PHE A 50 4.85 -5.17 17.08
CA PHE A 50 4.92 -6.04 18.27
C PHE A 50 6.26 -5.95 18.99
N SER A 51 7.29 -5.45 18.31
CA SER A 51 8.57 -5.06 18.92
C SER A 51 9.15 -3.83 18.18
N PRO A 52 10.15 -3.14 18.77
CA PRO A 52 10.76 -1.97 18.16
C PRO A 52 11.44 -2.27 16.82
N SER A 53 12.11 -3.42 16.70
CA SER A 53 12.87 -3.80 15.52
C SER A 53 12.88 -5.32 15.32
N ALA A 54 13.37 -5.78 14.16
CA ALA A 54 13.57 -7.20 13.86
C ALA A 54 14.66 -7.84 14.74
N GLN A 55 15.53 -7.03 15.36
CA GLN A 55 16.59 -7.48 16.25
C GLN A 55 16.12 -7.55 17.71
N GLU A 56 14.97 -6.94 18.04
CA GLU A 56 14.44 -6.80 19.40
C GLU A 56 13.11 -7.54 19.61
N LEU A 57 12.95 -8.71 18.99
CA LEU A 57 11.71 -9.53 19.07
C LEU A 57 11.37 -10.08 20.47
N GLY A 58 12.24 -9.87 21.46
CA GLY A 58 12.05 -10.36 22.82
C GLY A 58 11.97 -11.89 22.88
N PRO A 59 10.88 -12.48 23.41
CA PRO A 59 10.74 -13.94 23.50
C PRO A 59 10.32 -14.62 22.18
N ALA A 60 9.95 -13.85 21.16
CA ALA A 60 9.57 -14.41 19.87
C ALA A 60 10.78 -14.98 19.11
N GLN A 61 10.52 -15.94 18.21
CA GLN A 61 11.56 -16.52 17.37
C GLN A 61 12.05 -15.52 16.32
N PRO A 62 13.24 -15.69 15.72
CA PRO A 62 13.81 -14.75 14.75
C PRO A 62 12.89 -14.39 13.57
N ALA A 63 12.06 -15.34 13.13
CA ALA A 63 11.09 -15.10 12.06
C ALA A 63 9.83 -14.33 12.53
N GLY A 64 9.57 -14.24 13.83
CA GLY A 64 8.44 -13.51 14.42
C GLY A 64 7.12 -13.78 13.70
N LEU A 65 6.46 -12.72 13.22
CA LEU A 65 5.20 -12.85 12.46
C LEU A 65 5.35 -13.58 11.11
N LYS A 66 6.53 -13.63 10.51
CA LYS A 66 6.76 -14.40 9.27
C LYS A 66 6.75 -15.91 9.50
N ALA A 67 6.85 -16.37 10.75
CA ALA A 67 6.67 -17.79 11.08
C ALA A 67 5.21 -18.24 11.02
N VAL A 68 4.26 -17.30 10.92
CA VAL A 68 2.83 -17.60 10.87
C VAL A 68 2.50 -18.25 9.52
N PRO A 69 1.81 -19.42 9.51
CA PRO A 69 1.41 -20.07 8.27
C PRO A 69 0.48 -19.19 7.43
N GLU A 70 0.66 -19.20 6.11
CA GLU A 70 -0.14 -18.38 5.17
C GLU A 70 -1.66 -18.60 5.32
N GLU A 71 -2.10 -19.83 5.60
CA GLU A 71 -3.52 -20.17 5.78
C GLU A 71 -4.14 -19.42 6.97
N ILE A 72 -3.36 -19.16 8.02
CA ILE A 72 -3.83 -18.40 9.18
C ILE A 72 -4.05 -16.93 8.81
N TRP A 73 -3.22 -16.38 7.92
CA TRP A 73 -3.41 -15.04 7.38
C TRP A 73 -4.59 -14.98 6.42
N LYS A 74 -4.77 -15.97 5.55
CA LYS A 74 -5.94 -16.08 4.66
C LYS A 74 -7.24 -16.09 5.47
N ASP A 75 -7.34 -16.93 6.51
CA ASP A 75 -8.48 -16.96 7.42
C ASP A 75 -8.78 -15.59 8.05
N MET A 76 -7.74 -14.83 8.42
CA MET A 76 -7.90 -13.48 8.99
C MET A 76 -8.40 -12.48 7.94
N LEU A 77 -7.86 -12.54 6.73
CA LEU A 77 -8.24 -11.67 5.62
C LEU A 77 -9.68 -11.95 5.15
N ASP A 78 -10.12 -13.21 5.21
CA ASP A 78 -11.50 -13.60 4.93
C ASP A 78 -12.50 -12.93 5.90
N LEU A 79 -12.14 -12.74 7.17
CA LEU A 79 -12.99 -12.04 8.15
C LEU A 79 -13.29 -10.60 7.74
N VAL A 80 -12.39 -9.96 7.00
CA VAL A 80 -12.54 -8.60 6.50
C VAL A 80 -12.99 -8.55 5.04
N ASN A 81 -13.25 -9.70 4.41
CA ASN A 81 -13.62 -9.86 3.00
C ASN A 81 -12.49 -9.50 2.02
N CYS A 82 -11.24 -9.77 2.39
CA CYS A 82 -10.09 -9.64 1.51
C CYS A 82 -9.61 -11.02 1.05
N GLN A 83 -9.36 -11.19 -0.24
CA GLN A 83 -8.79 -12.43 -0.79
C GLN A 83 -7.33 -12.21 -1.18
N VAL A 84 -6.47 -13.21 -0.94
CA VAL A 84 -5.07 -13.18 -1.38
C VAL A 84 -4.98 -13.55 -2.86
N LEU A 85 -4.45 -12.64 -3.68
CA LEU A 85 -4.19 -12.86 -5.11
C LEU A 85 -2.79 -13.43 -5.35
N SER A 86 -1.78 -12.85 -4.71
CA SER A 86 -0.42 -13.34 -4.77
C SER A 86 0.38 -12.98 -3.52
N ILE A 87 1.50 -13.66 -3.32
CA ILE A 87 2.44 -13.45 -2.22
C ILE A 87 3.84 -13.39 -2.79
N VAL A 88 4.59 -12.34 -2.46
CA VAL A 88 6.03 -12.20 -2.70
C VAL A 88 6.75 -12.23 -1.36
N SER A 89 7.58 -13.26 -1.14
CA SER A 89 8.37 -13.41 0.08
C SER A 89 9.83 -13.05 -0.15
N SER A 90 10.39 -12.18 0.69
CA SER A 90 11.82 -11.87 0.77
C SER A 90 12.40 -12.32 2.13
N GLU A 91 13.66 -12.00 2.41
CA GLU A 91 14.27 -12.27 3.72
C GLU A 91 13.62 -11.44 4.84
N ASP A 92 13.32 -10.18 4.56
CA ASP A 92 12.85 -9.22 5.57
C ASP A 92 11.33 -9.13 5.65
N VAL A 93 10.62 -9.33 4.53
CA VAL A 93 9.18 -9.05 4.44
C VAL A 93 8.45 -10.05 3.54
N ASP A 94 7.24 -10.41 3.92
CA ASP A 94 6.27 -11.06 3.05
C ASP A 94 5.22 -10.04 2.62
N ALA A 95 5.11 -9.80 1.30
CA ALA A 95 4.15 -8.89 0.69
C ALA A 95 2.98 -9.68 0.08
N TYR A 96 1.77 -9.38 0.50
CA TYR A 96 0.54 -10.01 0.05
C TYR A 96 -0.25 -9.03 -0.81
N LEU A 97 -0.41 -9.33 -2.10
CA LEU A 97 -1.34 -8.64 -2.98
C LEU A 97 -2.75 -9.20 -2.75
N LEU A 98 -3.70 -8.32 -2.47
CA LEU A 98 -5.07 -8.71 -2.13
C LEU A 98 -6.05 -8.17 -3.17
N SER A 99 -7.25 -8.76 -3.22
CA SER A 99 -8.32 -8.43 -4.17
C SER A 99 -8.67 -6.94 -4.23
N GLU A 100 -8.46 -6.20 -3.14
CA GLU A 100 -8.70 -4.75 -3.06
C GLU A 100 -7.77 -4.09 -2.00
N SER A 101 -6.58 -4.63 -1.75
CA SER A 101 -5.77 -4.25 -0.57
C SER A 101 -4.33 -4.73 -0.70
N SER A 102 -3.48 -4.41 0.28
CA SER A 102 -2.30 -5.24 0.55
C SER A 102 -1.95 -5.33 2.00
N MET A 103 -1.16 -6.35 2.29
CA MET A 103 -0.63 -6.62 3.60
C MET A 103 0.87 -6.90 3.50
N PHE A 104 1.65 -6.33 4.41
CA PHE A 104 3.08 -6.56 4.52
C PHE A 104 3.40 -7.09 5.91
N VAL A 105 4.20 -8.16 5.99
CA VAL A 105 4.52 -8.84 7.24
C VAL A 105 6.04 -8.92 7.40
N TRP A 106 6.55 -8.20 8.41
CA TRP A 106 7.92 -8.30 8.91
C TRP A 106 7.95 -9.16 10.18
N PRO A 107 9.13 -9.60 10.66
CA PRO A 107 9.22 -10.31 11.93
C PRO A 107 8.59 -9.56 13.12
N HIS A 108 8.71 -8.23 13.14
CA HIS A 108 8.35 -7.37 14.26
C HIS A 108 7.08 -6.52 14.04
N LYS A 109 6.63 -6.33 12.79
CA LYS A 109 5.50 -5.47 12.46
C LYS A 109 4.67 -5.98 11.30
N LEU A 110 3.42 -5.51 11.22
CA LEU A 110 2.49 -5.80 10.15
C LEU A 110 1.83 -4.50 9.68
N ILE A 111 1.74 -4.33 8.37
CA ILE A 111 0.95 -3.27 7.73
C ILE A 111 -0.18 -3.93 6.96
N LEU A 112 -1.42 -3.50 7.19
CA LEU A 112 -2.60 -3.88 6.42
C LEU A 112 -3.26 -2.59 5.93
N LYS A 113 -3.42 -2.46 4.62
CA LYS A 113 -4.11 -1.30 4.05
C LYS A 113 -5.14 -1.72 3.01
N THR A 114 -6.37 -1.29 3.27
CA THR A 114 -7.59 -1.72 2.57
C THR A 114 -8.39 -0.55 2.04
N CYS A 115 -9.02 -0.68 0.87
CA CYS A 115 -9.96 0.31 0.35
C CYS A 115 -11.41 -0.20 0.37
N GLY A 116 -12.32 0.50 -0.30
CA GLY A 116 -13.72 0.10 -0.41
C GLY A 116 -14.48 0.16 0.91
N THR A 117 -15.34 -0.84 1.12
CA THR A 117 -16.18 -0.95 2.33
C THR A 117 -15.64 -1.98 3.34
N THR A 118 -14.40 -2.43 3.13
CA THR A 118 -13.67 -3.38 3.96
C THR A 118 -13.60 -2.90 5.42
N THR A 119 -13.93 -3.81 6.34
CA THR A 119 -14.00 -3.52 7.77
C THR A 119 -12.69 -3.84 8.47
N LEU A 120 -11.62 -3.15 8.08
CA LEU A 120 -10.24 -3.39 8.53
C LEU A 120 -10.12 -3.60 10.06
N LEU A 121 -10.73 -2.72 10.86
CA LEU A 121 -10.59 -2.78 12.32
C LEU A 121 -11.30 -3.97 12.96
N SER A 122 -12.18 -4.66 12.22
CA SER A 122 -12.77 -5.92 12.66
C SER A 122 -11.76 -7.08 12.63
N GLY A 123 -10.71 -6.99 11.80
CA GLY A 123 -9.63 -7.99 11.74
C GLY A 123 -8.58 -7.81 12.85
N LEU A 124 -8.46 -6.62 13.41
CA LEU A 124 -7.41 -6.29 14.39
C LEU A 124 -7.37 -7.22 15.62
N PRO A 125 -8.51 -7.60 16.27
CA PRO A 125 -8.47 -8.58 17.35
C PRO A 125 -7.83 -9.91 16.92
N ARG A 126 -8.15 -10.40 15.72
CA ARG A 126 -7.58 -11.64 15.19
C ARG A 126 -6.09 -11.50 14.90
N ILE A 127 -5.63 -10.35 14.41
CA ILE A 127 -4.19 -10.05 14.23
C ILE A 127 -3.44 -10.15 15.56
N LEU A 128 -3.97 -9.54 16.64
CA LEU A 128 -3.35 -9.60 17.96
C LEU A 128 -3.31 -11.03 18.53
N GLU A 129 -4.35 -11.82 18.29
CA GLU A 129 -4.39 -13.23 18.68
C GLU A 129 -3.36 -14.07 17.90
N ILE A 130 -3.24 -13.85 16.59
CA ILE A 130 -2.27 -14.54 15.73
C ILE A 130 -0.84 -14.28 16.22
N ALA A 131 -0.50 -13.03 16.52
CA ALA A 131 0.81 -12.67 17.05
C ALA A 131 1.14 -13.41 18.36
N ALA A 132 0.17 -13.57 19.25
CA ALA A 132 0.32 -14.31 20.50
C ALA A 132 0.44 -15.83 20.30
N LEU A 133 -0.36 -16.41 19.40
CA LEU A 133 -0.44 -17.86 19.22
C LEU A 133 0.65 -18.42 18.31
N PHE A 134 0.95 -17.72 17.22
CA PHE A 134 1.80 -18.19 16.13
C PHE A 134 3.07 -17.32 15.98
N GLY A 135 2.98 -16.01 16.25
CA GLY A 135 4.14 -15.10 16.17
C GLY A 135 5.12 -15.20 17.34
N GLY A 136 4.73 -15.88 18.44
CA GLY A 136 5.59 -16.08 19.62
C GLY A 136 5.69 -14.88 20.56
N PHE A 137 4.85 -13.85 20.39
CA PHE A 137 4.84 -12.67 21.24
C PHE A 137 4.16 -12.92 22.60
N PRO A 138 4.46 -12.10 23.64
CA PRO A 138 3.91 -12.28 24.98
C PRO A 138 2.38 -12.36 25.02
N LYS A 139 1.85 -13.44 25.57
CA LYS A 139 0.40 -13.68 25.69
C LYS A 139 -0.18 -12.88 26.85
N SER A 140 -1.21 -12.10 26.55
CA SER A 140 -2.03 -11.38 27.54
C SER A 140 -3.50 -11.77 27.40
N THR A 141 -4.28 -11.54 28.45
CA THR A 141 -5.74 -11.73 28.40
C THR A 141 -6.34 -10.75 27.40
N ALA A 142 -7.16 -11.23 26.47
CA ALA A 142 -7.72 -10.37 25.44
C ALA A 142 -8.78 -9.38 25.97
N PRO A 143 -8.89 -8.17 25.40
CA PRO A 143 -9.92 -7.18 25.76
C PRO A 143 -11.32 -7.56 25.29
N SER A 144 -11.40 -8.21 24.12
CA SER A 144 -12.61 -8.34 23.32
C SER A 144 -13.28 -9.70 23.50
N ARG A 145 -14.61 -9.72 23.41
CA ARG A 145 -15.39 -10.97 23.37
C ARG A 145 -15.17 -11.63 22.01
N GLY A 146 -14.58 -12.82 22.00
CA GLY A 146 -14.38 -13.62 20.78
C GLY A 146 -12.99 -14.22 20.65
N ILE A 147 -11.99 -13.64 21.32
CA ILE A 147 -10.63 -14.17 21.43
C ILE A 147 -10.27 -14.30 22.91
N SER A 148 -9.47 -15.31 23.25
CA SER A 148 -9.10 -15.57 24.66
C SER A 148 -7.75 -14.95 25.03
N VAL A 149 -6.86 -14.84 24.05
CA VAL A 149 -5.49 -14.36 24.21
C VAL A 149 -5.17 -13.35 23.12
N ALA A 150 -4.32 -12.39 23.44
CA ALA A 150 -3.82 -11.39 22.50
C ALA A 150 -2.39 -11.00 22.88
N ALA A 151 -1.58 -10.64 21.89
CA ALA A 151 -0.30 -10.00 22.13
C ALA A 151 -0.52 -8.50 22.27
N ALA A 152 0.04 -7.90 23.33
CA ALA A 152 0.08 -6.46 23.45
C ALA A 152 1.12 -5.93 22.44
N PRO A 153 0.73 -5.06 21.51
CA PRO A 153 1.68 -4.50 20.56
C PRO A 153 2.63 -3.53 21.28
N TYR A 154 3.83 -3.38 20.73
CA TYR A 154 4.72 -2.27 21.08
C TYR A 154 4.08 -0.94 20.71
N ARG A 155 3.51 -0.82 19.50
CA ARG A 155 2.89 0.41 19.02
C ARG A 155 1.87 0.14 17.93
N VAL A 156 0.84 0.98 17.84
CA VAL A 156 -0.20 0.89 16.80
C VAL A 156 -0.41 2.24 16.16
N PHE A 157 -0.55 2.25 14.84
CA PHE A 157 -0.99 3.38 14.04
C PHE A 157 -2.19 2.96 13.22
N TYR A 158 -3.23 3.79 13.24
CA TYR A 158 -4.37 3.64 12.35
C TYR A 158 -4.67 4.99 11.73
N SER A 159 -4.72 5.05 10.40
CA SER A 159 -4.96 6.29 9.69
C SER A 159 -5.84 6.10 8.47
N ARG A 160 -6.44 7.21 8.05
CA ARG A 160 -7.13 7.30 6.78
C ARG A 160 -7.39 8.76 6.39
N LYS A 161 -7.50 8.99 5.09
CA LYS A 161 -8.09 10.22 4.57
C LYS A 161 -9.60 10.25 4.85
N ASN A 162 -10.21 11.43 4.85
CA ASN A 162 -11.66 11.55 4.83
C ASN A 162 -12.26 10.82 3.61
N PHE A 163 -13.36 10.09 3.84
CA PHE A 163 -14.04 9.32 2.79
C PHE A 163 -14.72 10.24 1.77
N LEU A 164 -14.82 9.75 0.54
CA LEU A 164 -15.67 10.32 -0.51
C LEU A 164 -17.13 9.90 -0.31
N PHE A 165 -17.38 8.68 0.16
CA PHE A 165 -18.71 8.12 0.39
C PHE A 165 -18.90 7.57 1.82
N PRO A 166 -18.76 8.43 2.86
CA PRO A 166 -18.82 7.99 4.26
C PRO A 166 -20.09 7.20 4.61
N ASP A 167 -21.23 7.54 4.02
CA ASP A 167 -22.52 6.86 4.27
C ASP A 167 -22.57 5.40 3.80
N ARG A 168 -21.64 4.98 2.92
CA ARG A 168 -21.54 3.60 2.43
C ARG A 168 -20.68 2.71 3.31
N GLN A 169 -19.92 3.29 4.24
CA GLN A 169 -19.01 2.54 5.08
C GLN A 169 -19.78 1.62 6.06
N ARG A 170 -19.16 0.49 6.37
CA ARG A 170 -19.69 -0.50 7.31
C ARG A 170 -19.00 -0.37 8.66
N GLY A 171 -19.71 -0.72 9.74
CA GLY A 171 -19.15 -0.64 11.09
C GLY A 171 -17.89 -1.52 11.20
N PRO A 172 -16.82 -1.04 11.86
CA PRO A 172 -16.75 0.17 12.68
C PRO A 172 -16.47 1.49 11.94
N HIS A 173 -16.32 1.49 10.61
CA HIS A 173 -15.83 2.63 9.81
C HIS A 173 -16.90 3.65 9.39
N ARG A 174 -18.06 3.66 10.05
CA ARG A 174 -19.16 4.59 9.73
C ARG A 174 -18.86 6.02 10.16
N SER A 175 -18.00 6.18 11.16
CA SER A 175 -17.58 7.49 11.65
C SER A 175 -16.21 7.38 12.31
N TRP A 176 -15.44 8.47 12.30
CA TRP A 176 -14.17 8.54 13.04
C TRP A 176 -14.33 8.23 14.52
N ARG A 177 -15.44 8.67 15.12
CA ARG A 177 -15.73 8.37 16.53
C ARG A 177 -15.88 6.87 16.78
N ASP A 178 -16.56 6.14 15.90
CA ASP A 178 -16.75 4.70 16.07
C ASP A 178 -15.43 3.92 15.87
N GLU A 179 -14.55 4.41 15.01
CA GLU A 179 -13.19 3.87 14.81
C GLU A 179 -12.33 4.07 16.06
N VAL A 180 -12.26 5.30 16.60
CA VAL A 180 -11.53 5.61 17.85
C VAL A 180 -12.06 4.76 19.00
N ARG A 181 -13.38 4.67 19.16
CA ARG A 181 -14.00 3.81 20.19
C ARG A 181 -13.65 2.34 20.02
N THR A 182 -13.48 1.87 18.79
CA THR A 182 -13.09 0.49 18.52
C THR A 182 -11.63 0.25 18.93
N MET A 183 -10.76 1.24 18.71
CA MET A 183 -9.35 1.18 19.14
C MET A 183 -9.22 1.28 20.66
N ASP A 184 -9.92 2.20 21.32
CA ASP A 184 -9.90 2.38 22.78
C ASP A 184 -10.43 1.14 23.54
N LYS A 185 -11.29 0.33 22.91
CA LYS A 185 -11.71 -0.98 23.46
C LYS A 185 -10.57 -2.01 23.47
N LEU A 186 -9.55 -1.82 22.66
CA LEU A 186 -8.41 -2.73 22.53
C LEU A 186 -7.18 -2.22 23.27
N PHE A 187 -6.93 -0.91 23.24
CA PHE A 187 -5.70 -0.30 23.75
C PHE A 187 -6.00 0.80 24.78
N LEU A 188 -5.13 0.88 25.79
CA LEU A 188 -5.10 1.99 26.74
C LEU A 188 -4.28 3.16 26.18
N ASN A 189 -4.64 4.37 26.61
CA ASN A 189 -3.89 5.61 26.33
C ASN A 189 -3.70 5.88 24.82
N GLY A 190 -4.72 5.57 24.02
CA GLY A 190 -4.79 6.01 22.63
C GLY A 190 -4.79 7.52 22.50
N SER A 191 -4.25 8.02 21.40
CA SER A 191 -4.36 9.42 21.01
C SER A 191 -4.93 9.53 19.60
N ALA A 192 -5.99 10.32 19.45
CA ALA A 192 -6.69 10.54 18.19
C ALA A 192 -6.53 11.98 17.70
N TYR A 193 -6.29 12.15 16.41
CA TYR A 193 -5.98 13.41 15.77
C TYR A 193 -6.72 13.55 14.44
N MET A 194 -7.05 14.80 14.11
CA MET A 194 -7.51 15.19 12.78
C MET A 194 -6.58 16.29 12.26
N ILE A 195 -6.00 16.05 11.09
CA ILE A 195 -4.99 16.88 10.44
C ILE A 195 -5.56 17.43 9.15
N GLY A 196 -5.60 18.76 9.00
CA GLY A 196 -6.21 19.44 7.86
C GLY A 196 -7.50 20.17 8.22
N LYS A 197 -8.25 20.59 7.20
CA LYS A 197 -9.46 21.41 7.38
C LYS A 197 -10.67 20.53 7.68
N MET A 198 -11.38 20.82 8.77
CA MET A 198 -12.61 20.10 9.15
C MET A 198 -13.67 20.07 8.04
N ASN A 199 -13.79 21.17 7.30
CA ASN A 199 -14.74 21.35 6.20
C ASN A 199 -14.12 21.13 4.82
N GLY A 200 -12.93 20.52 4.77
CA GLY A 200 -12.21 20.28 3.54
C GLY A 200 -11.43 18.97 3.60
N GLU A 201 -10.33 18.92 2.86
CA GLU A 201 -9.42 17.78 2.86
C GLU A 201 -8.75 17.64 4.24
N HIS A 202 -8.89 16.46 4.84
CA HIS A 202 -8.26 16.13 6.11
C HIS A 202 -7.93 14.65 6.21
N TRP A 203 -7.08 14.35 7.17
CA TRP A 203 -6.55 13.02 7.43
C TRP A 203 -6.69 12.74 8.92
N TYR A 204 -7.12 11.53 9.25
CA TYR A 204 -7.33 11.07 10.61
C TYR A 204 -6.20 10.15 11.02
N LEU A 205 -5.81 10.24 12.28
CA LEU A 205 -4.77 9.42 12.88
C LEU A 205 -5.16 9.02 14.29
N TYR A 206 -5.09 7.73 14.57
CA TYR A 206 -5.05 7.17 15.90
C TYR A 206 -3.67 6.54 16.08
N LEU A 207 -3.01 6.82 17.19
CA LEU A 207 -1.79 6.12 17.58
C LEU A 207 -1.75 5.83 19.07
N THR A 208 -0.95 4.83 19.43
CA THR A 208 -0.57 4.58 20.81
C THR A 208 0.84 5.07 21.09
N GLU A 209 1.14 5.30 22.37
CA GLU A 209 2.52 5.40 22.84
C GLU A 209 3.24 4.04 22.68
N PRO A 210 4.59 4.04 22.63
CA PRO A 210 5.39 2.84 22.77
C PRO A 210 5.06 2.04 24.03
N HIS A 211 5.14 0.72 23.95
CA HIS A 211 4.76 -0.22 25.01
C HIS A 211 3.29 -0.11 25.42
N THR A 212 2.39 0.03 24.44
CA THR A 212 0.95 0.11 24.71
C THR A 212 0.44 -1.15 25.41
N MET A 213 -0.55 -0.96 26.28
CA MET A 213 -1.17 -2.01 27.05
C MET A 213 -2.58 -2.29 26.52
N LEU A 214 -2.96 -3.56 26.54
CA LEU A 214 -4.31 -3.96 26.18
C LEU A 214 -5.33 -3.48 27.23
N THR A 215 -6.49 -3.04 26.77
CA THR A 215 -7.59 -2.64 27.66
C THR A 215 -8.08 -3.87 28.44
N PRO A 216 -8.17 -3.81 29.79
CA PRO A 216 -8.64 -4.93 30.59
C PRO A 216 -10.07 -5.34 30.22
N PRO A 217 -10.41 -6.65 30.27
CA PRO A 217 -11.76 -7.10 29.99
C PRO A 217 -12.75 -6.53 31.00
N THR A 218 -13.93 -6.13 30.53
CA THR A 218 -14.94 -5.50 31.37
C THR A 218 -15.50 -6.49 32.41
N SER A 219 -15.39 -6.17 33.69
CA SER A 219 -16.03 -6.93 34.78
C SER A 219 -17.57 -6.89 34.66
N PRO A 220 -18.29 -8.00 34.89
CA PRO A 220 -19.75 -8.01 34.85
C PRO A 220 -20.34 -7.04 35.89
N GLY A 221 -21.10 -6.04 35.42
CA GLY A 221 -21.84 -5.10 36.28
C GLY A 221 -21.19 -3.73 36.53
N ALA A 222 -19.97 -3.49 36.04
CA ALA A 222 -19.38 -2.16 36.05
C ALA A 222 -20.05 -1.28 34.98
N LYS A 223 -20.64 -0.14 35.38
CA LYS A 223 -20.90 0.96 34.44
C LYS A 223 -19.52 1.46 34.01
N THR A 224 -19.09 1.09 32.81
CA THR A 224 -17.80 1.52 32.28
C THR A 224 -17.88 3.04 32.11
N GLU A 225 -17.21 3.80 32.97
CA GLU A 225 -16.81 5.17 32.63
C GLU A 225 -15.72 5.05 31.57
N PHE A 226 -16.15 4.75 30.34
CA PHE A 226 -15.29 4.73 29.19
C PHE A 226 -15.03 6.18 28.80
N THR A 227 -13.91 6.72 29.24
CA THR A 227 -13.39 7.99 28.73
C THR A 227 -12.93 7.76 27.29
N GLU A 228 -13.83 8.01 26.35
CA GLU A 228 -13.54 7.97 24.91
C GLU A 228 -12.44 9.00 24.60
N THR A 229 -11.44 8.57 23.83
CA THR A 229 -10.32 9.44 23.44
C THR A 229 -10.84 10.64 22.66
N GLU A 230 -10.63 11.84 23.19
CA GLU A 230 -11.03 13.08 22.53
C GLU A 230 -10.14 13.31 21.29
N THR A 231 -10.77 13.52 20.13
CA THR A 231 -10.03 13.82 18.90
C THR A 231 -9.50 15.24 18.93
N LYS A 232 -8.17 15.39 18.94
CA LYS A 232 -7.51 16.68 18.92
C LYS A 232 -7.46 17.22 17.48
N VAL A 233 -8.03 18.40 17.27
CA VAL A 233 -7.82 19.16 16.03
C VAL A 233 -6.44 19.78 16.08
N LEU A 234 -5.59 19.37 15.17
CA LEU A 234 -4.21 19.79 15.15
C LEU A 234 -4.08 21.20 14.54
N SER A 235 -3.95 22.20 15.41
CA SER A 235 -3.47 23.55 15.10
C SER A 235 -2.22 23.82 15.93
N VAL A 236 -1.12 24.28 15.30
CA VAL A 236 0.23 24.44 15.87
C VAL A 236 0.24 24.79 17.37
N PRO A 237 0.84 23.93 18.23
CA PRO A 237 1.93 24.44 19.08
C PRO A 237 3.01 23.37 19.40
N GLN A 238 3.92 23.79 20.29
CA GLN A 238 5.33 23.41 20.44
C GLN A 238 5.56 22.31 21.50
N GLY A 239 6.10 21.16 21.05
CA GLY A 239 7.16 20.35 21.68
C GLY A 239 6.85 19.46 22.89
N ALA A 240 7.24 18.18 22.78
CA ALA A 240 8.02 17.42 23.77
C ALA A 240 8.67 16.20 23.06
N ALA A 241 9.94 15.91 23.32
CA ALA A 241 10.67 14.83 22.65
C ALA A 241 10.84 13.61 23.57
N LEU A 242 10.46 12.44 23.06
CA LEU A 242 10.88 11.13 23.56
C LEU A 242 11.41 10.29 22.40
N GLN A 243 12.30 9.36 22.74
CA GLN A 243 13.12 8.57 21.81
C GLN A 243 12.28 7.71 20.87
N ALA A 244 12.59 7.78 19.57
CA ALA A 244 12.19 6.81 18.57
C ALA A 244 13.41 6.23 17.88
N ASP A 245 13.18 5.14 17.15
CA ASP A 245 14.19 4.40 16.42
C ASP A 245 14.71 5.21 15.22
N THR A 246 15.95 4.95 14.81
CA THR A 246 16.78 5.93 14.10
C THR A 246 16.57 6.04 12.58
N GLU A 247 15.75 5.20 11.93
CA GLU A 247 15.61 5.21 10.46
C GLU A 247 14.21 4.83 9.91
N ASP A 248 13.13 4.91 10.69
CA ASP A 248 11.77 4.64 10.19
C ASP A 248 11.16 5.89 9.52
N GLU A 249 10.96 5.82 8.20
CA GLU A 249 10.33 6.87 7.40
C GLU A 249 9.16 6.26 6.62
N THR A 250 8.01 6.93 6.60
CA THR A 250 6.86 6.53 5.77
C THR A 250 6.33 7.73 5.00
N LEU A 251 6.27 7.61 3.68
CA LEU A 251 5.72 8.60 2.77
C LEU A 251 4.42 8.09 2.16
N GLU A 252 3.34 8.84 2.31
CA GLU A 252 2.08 8.64 1.62
C GLU A 252 1.77 9.82 0.67
N VAL A 253 1.43 9.52 -0.58
CA VAL A 253 0.94 10.50 -1.57
C VAL A 253 -0.45 10.07 -2.01
N LEU A 254 -1.47 10.84 -1.61
CA LEU A 254 -2.87 10.54 -1.89
C LEU A 254 -3.40 11.56 -2.90
N MET A 255 -3.84 11.07 -4.05
CA MET A 255 -4.13 11.84 -5.26
C MET A 255 -5.61 11.73 -5.59
N THR A 256 -6.20 12.78 -6.15
CA THR A 256 -7.59 12.84 -6.59
C THR A 256 -7.73 13.63 -7.89
N ASP A 257 -8.84 13.44 -8.61
CA ASP A 257 -9.11 14.09 -9.90
C ASP A 257 -7.96 13.85 -10.90
N LEU A 258 -7.57 12.58 -11.07
CA LEU A 258 -6.54 12.18 -12.03
C LEU A 258 -6.87 12.67 -13.44
N ASP A 259 -5.82 12.96 -14.22
CA ASP A 259 -5.98 13.39 -15.61
C ASP A 259 -6.56 12.26 -16.46
N GLU A 260 -7.69 12.52 -17.13
CA GLU A 260 -8.47 11.47 -17.83
C GLU A 260 -7.69 10.81 -18.96
N GLU A 261 -6.86 11.55 -19.69
CA GLU A 261 -6.05 10.99 -20.77
C GLU A 261 -4.93 10.10 -20.23
N ASN A 262 -4.23 10.52 -19.16
CA ASN A 262 -3.21 9.65 -18.55
C ASN A 262 -3.83 8.47 -17.81
N ALA A 263 -5.04 8.60 -17.24
CA ALA A 263 -5.71 7.50 -16.55
C ALA A 263 -6.01 6.32 -17.49
N LYS A 264 -6.13 6.57 -18.81
CA LYS A 264 -6.39 5.53 -19.80
C LYS A 264 -5.37 4.40 -19.80
N GLN A 265 -4.12 4.67 -19.40
CA GLN A 265 -3.08 3.64 -19.34
C GLN A 265 -3.40 2.50 -18.34
N PHE A 266 -4.37 2.72 -17.45
CA PHE A 266 -4.82 1.75 -16.44
C PHE A 266 -6.15 1.07 -16.81
N TYR A 267 -6.61 1.23 -18.07
CA TYR A 267 -7.73 0.50 -18.64
C TYR A 267 -7.29 -0.82 -19.26
N LEU A 268 -8.12 -1.86 -19.11
CA LEU A 268 -7.88 -3.16 -19.73
C LEU A 268 -7.70 -3.05 -21.25
N GLU A 269 -8.57 -2.28 -21.92
CA GLU A 269 -8.53 -2.07 -23.37
C GLU A 269 -7.20 -1.45 -23.81
N HIS A 270 -6.74 -0.41 -23.12
CA HIS A 270 -5.49 0.27 -23.45
C HIS A 270 -4.27 -0.61 -23.12
N ALA A 271 -4.25 -1.27 -21.96
CA ALA A 271 -3.17 -2.16 -21.57
C ALA A 271 -3.02 -3.33 -22.56
N THR A 272 -4.13 -3.89 -23.01
CA THR A 272 -4.16 -4.95 -24.04
C THR A 272 -3.60 -4.43 -25.36
N ALA A 273 -4.02 -3.27 -25.83
CA ALA A 273 -3.50 -2.66 -27.06
C ALA A 273 -1.98 -2.37 -26.99
N VAL A 274 -1.48 -1.93 -25.83
CA VAL A 274 -0.04 -1.73 -25.61
C VAL A 274 0.70 -3.08 -25.62
N ALA A 275 0.15 -4.11 -24.98
CA ALA A 275 0.73 -5.45 -24.97
C ALA A 275 0.81 -6.05 -26.39
N GLU A 276 -0.26 -5.94 -27.18
CA GLU A 276 -0.31 -6.37 -28.58
C GLU A 276 0.74 -5.66 -29.43
N THR A 277 0.86 -4.34 -29.29
CA THR A 277 1.84 -3.54 -30.04
C THR A 277 3.28 -3.97 -29.71
N ARG A 278 3.58 -4.20 -28.42
CA ARG A 278 4.90 -4.68 -27.99
C ARG A 278 5.20 -6.05 -28.57
N TYR A 279 4.23 -6.97 -28.55
CA TYR A 279 4.39 -8.32 -29.10
C TYR A 279 4.66 -8.29 -30.60
N HIS A 280 3.93 -7.47 -31.37
CA HIS A 280 4.16 -7.30 -32.80
C HIS A 280 5.57 -6.77 -33.13
N ASN A 281 6.10 -5.86 -32.31
CA ASN A 281 7.46 -5.36 -32.49
C ASN A 281 8.52 -6.43 -32.19
N PHE A 282 8.31 -7.28 -31.17
CA PHE A 282 9.20 -8.41 -30.88
C PHE A 282 9.23 -9.46 -32.00
N ASP A 283 8.09 -9.75 -32.63
CA ASP A 283 8.02 -10.66 -33.78
C ASP A 283 8.64 -10.04 -35.04
N ALA A 284 8.49 -8.74 -35.24
CA ALA A 284 9.16 -8.02 -36.33
C ALA A 284 10.69 -8.05 -36.16
N GLU A 285 11.22 -7.81 -34.95
CA GLU A 285 12.65 -7.87 -34.66
C GLU A 285 13.23 -9.29 -34.77
N LYS A 286 12.45 -10.34 -34.46
CA LYS A 286 12.86 -11.73 -34.72
C LYS A 286 12.85 -12.10 -36.20
N SER A 287 11.95 -11.50 -36.99
CA SER A 287 11.86 -11.73 -38.44
C SER A 287 13.00 -11.12 -39.24
N ASP A 288 13.70 -10.11 -38.67
CA ASP A 288 14.87 -9.48 -39.29
C ASP A 288 16.17 -10.30 -39.14
N HIS A 289 16.15 -11.41 -38.41
CA HIS A 289 17.25 -12.39 -38.44
C HIS A 289 17.06 -13.35 -39.63
N VAL A 290 17.33 -12.84 -40.83
CA VAL A 290 17.29 -13.59 -42.10
C VAL A 290 18.16 -14.86 -42.00
N ASP A 291 17.51 -16.02 -42.01
CA ASP A 291 18.16 -17.32 -42.11
C ASP A 291 18.65 -17.54 -43.55
N VAL A 292 19.96 -17.40 -43.77
CA VAL A 292 20.63 -17.48 -45.08
C VAL A 292 20.72 -18.93 -45.62
N PHE A 293 20.18 -19.94 -44.92
CA PHE A 293 20.35 -21.35 -45.31
C PHE A 293 19.09 -22.24 -45.29
N SER A 294 17.90 -21.71 -45.54
CA SER A 294 16.70 -22.55 -45.74
C SER A 294 16.16 -22.48 -47.17
N ASN A 295 16.97 -23.00 -48.11
CA ASN A 295 16.51 -23.36 -49.44
C ASN A 295 16.32 -24.89 -49.49
N THR A 296 15.11 -25.39 -49.22
CA THR A 296 14.47 -26.54 -49.91
C THR A 296 13.20 -27.04 -49.21
N SER A 297 12.15 -27.18 -50.03
CA SER A 297 11.01 -28.11 -49.92
C SER A 297 9.70 -27.57 -49.32
N SER A 298 8.72 -27.54 -50.21
CA SER A 298 7.29 -27.32 -50.06
C SER A 298 6.59 -28.34 -49.16
N ASP A 299 5.58 -27.90 -48.42
CA ASP A 299 4.20 -28.37 -48.63
C ASP A 299 3.16 -27.44 -47.98
N ILE A 300 2.06 -27.27 -48.70
CA ILE A 300 0.89 -26.43 -48.42
C ILE A 300 -0.14 -27.23 -47.60
N SER A 301 -0.81 -26.55 -46.65
CA SER A 301 -2.12 -26.77 -46.00
C SER A 301 -1.97 -26.72 -44.47
N ASP A 302 -2.60 -25.84 -43.69
CA ASP A 302 -3.97 -25.35 -43.74
C ASP A 302 -4.10 -23.94 -43.13
N LEU A 303 -4.81 -23.07 -43.85
CA LEU A 303 -5.50 -21.93 -43.29
C LEU A 303 -6.86 -22.45 -42.80
N ASP A 304 -7.10 -22.45 -41.49
CA ASP A 304 -8.47 -22.31 -41.00
C ASP A 304 -8.57 -21.76 -39.56
N SER A 305 -9.57 -20.88 -39.43
CA SER A 305 -10.33 -20.43 -38.27
C SER A 305 -9.76 -19.42 -37.25
N GLU A 306 -10.51 -18.33 -37.13
CA GLU A 306 -10.58 -17.43 -35.98
C GLU A 306 -10.67 -18.17 -34.63
N GLY A 307 -10.06 -17.59 -33.59
CA GLY A 307 -10.24 -17.99 -32.20
C GLY A 307 -8.96 -17.80 -31.36
N SER A 308 -8.95 -16.76 -30.53
CA SER A 308 -8.10 -16.55 -29.34
C SER A 308 -6.73 -17.25 -29.35
N ARG A 309 -5.68 -16.54 -29.80
CA ARG A 309 -4.30 -17.03 -29.67
C ARG A 309 -3.71 -16.55 -28.36
N VAL A 310 -3.88 -17.43 -27.37
CA VAL A 310 -3.50 -17.34 -25.95
C VAL A 310 -2.02 -17.01 -25.77
N LEU A 311 -1.73 -15.99 -24.97
CA LEU A 311 -0.39 -15.62 -24.49
C LEU A 311 0.28 -16.81 -23.76
N PRO A 312 1.63 -16.89 -23.71
CA PRO A 312 2.32 -18.02 -23.10
C PRO A 312 1.87 -18.29 -21.66
N PRO A 313 1.60 -19.56 -21.29
CA PRO A 313 1.18 -19.94 -19.94
C PRO A 313 2.24 -19.69 -18.86
N GLU A 314 3.46 -19.26 -19.24
CA GLU A 314 4.49 -18.80 -18.31
C GLU A 314 4.26 -17.36 -17.80
N LEU A 315 3.29 -16.62 -18.36
CA LEU A 315 2.79 -15.38 -17.78
C LEU A 315 1.70 -15.73 -16.77
N THR A 316 2.03 -15.50 -15.51
CA THR A 316 1.10 -15.48 -14.38
C THR A 316 -0.18 -14.74 -14.79
N THR A 317 -1.36 -15.33 -14.52
CA THR A 317 -2.75 -14.93 -14.90
C THR A 317 -2.89 -13.60 -15.69
N GLU A 318 -3.68 -13.56 -16.78
CA GLU A 318 -3.93 -12.37 -17.64
C GLU A 318 -3.78 -10.98 -16.97
N GLY A 319 -4.37 -10.77 -15.79
CA GLY A 319 -4.20 -9.54 -14.98
C GLY A 319 -2.76 -9.20 -14.54
N HIS A 320 -1.93 -10.16 -14.11
CA HIS A 320 -0.52 -9.92 -13.73
C HIS A 320 0.36 -9.59 -14.94
N ALA A 321 0.14 -10.29 -16.06
CA ALA A 321 0.84 -10.01 -17.32
C ALA A 321 0.58 -8.57 -17.78
N LEU A 322 -0.69 -8.17 -17.82
CA LEU A 322 -1.09 -6.81 -18.18
C LEU A 322 -0.65 -5.78 -17.13
N GLY A 323 -0.67 -6.13 -15.84
CA GLY A 323 -0.12 -5.31 -14.76
C GLY A 323 1.37 -5.01 -14.93
N THR A 324 2.16 -5.97 -15.40
CA THR A 324 3.58 -5.75 -15.69
C THR A 324 3.76 -4.78 -16.86
N VAL A 325 3.00 -4.97 -17.95
CA VAL A 325 3.03 -4.08 -19.11
C VAL A 325 2.68 -2.64 -18.73
N VAL A 326 1.64 -2.46 -17.91
CA VAL A 326 1.21 -1.13 -17.46
C VAL A 326 2.26 -0.49 -16.55
N SER A 327 2.82 -1.23 -15.58
CA SER A 327 3.90 -0.74 -14.69
C SER A 327 5.08 -0.15 -15.46
N GLU A 328 5.51 -0.85 -16.51
CA GLU A 328 6.61 -0.42 -17.35
C GLU A 328 6.21 0.73 -18.27
N ALA A 329 5.03 0.69 -18.87
CA ALA A 329 4.58 1.72 -19.80
C ALA A 329 4.33 3.07 -19.13
N CYS A 330 3.83 3.07 -17.89
CA CYS A 330 3.52 4.28 -17.14
C CYS A 330 4.74 4.86 -16.40
N GLY A 331 5.86 4.15 -16.35
CA GLY A 331 7.08 4.57 -15.65
C GLY A 331 7.06 4.31 -14.14
N LEU A 332 6.12 3.49 -13.64
CA LEU A 332 6.10 3.06 -12.24
C LEU A 332 7.31 2.20 -11.90
N SER A 333 7.72 1.34 -12.83
CA SER A 333 8.95 0.52 -12.71
C SER A 333 10.22 1.34 -12.49
N ASP A 334 10.20 2.62 -12.88
CA ASP A 334 11.34 3.50 -12.77
C ASP A 334 11.35 4.30 -11.47
N VAL A 335 10.33 4.15 -10.59
CA VAL A 335 10.32 4.81 -9.28
C VAL A 335 11.41 4.23 -8.39
N TYR A 336 11.62 2.91 -8.42
CA TYR A 336 12.75 2.24 -7.77
C TYR A 336 13.49 1.38 -8.79
N PRO A 337 14.37 1.99 -9.62
CA PRO A 337 15.00 1.32 -10.76
C PRO A 337 15.95 0.22 -10.28
N LYS A 338 15.94 -0.94 -10.96
CA LYS A 338 16.72 -2.13 -10.57
C LYS A 338 18.23 -1.90 -10.58
N GLU A 339 18.72 -0.95 -11.37
CA GLU A 339 20.13 -0.55 -11.41
C GLU A 339 20.61 -0.01 -10.05
N LYS A 340 19.68 0.55 -9.28
CA LYS A 340 19.93 1.22 -8.00
C LYS A 340 19.35 0.47 -6.82
N TYR A 341 18.25 -0.23 -7.03
CA TYR A 341 17.53 -1.05 -6.06
C TYR A 341 17.39 -2.46 -6.67
N PRO A 342 18.47 -3.28 -6.66
CA PRO A 342 18.49 -4.59 -7.33
C PRO A 342 17.44 -5.56 -6.79
N ASP A 343 17.03 -5.37 -5.54
CA ASP A 343 16.01 -6.18 -4.86
C ASP A 343 14.59 -5.63 -5.05
N SER A 344 14.44 -4.46 -5.70
CA SER A 344 13.13 -3.90 -6.06
C SER A 344 12.37 -4.86 -6.98
N ARG A 345 11.16 -5.22 -6.57
CA ARG A 345 10.24 -6.08 -7.31
C ARG A 345 8.86 -5.44 -7.27
N ILE A 346 8.19 -5.42 -8.42
CA ILE A 346 6.82 -4.94 -8.54
C ILE A 346 5.95 -6.15 -8.82
N ASP A 347 5.01 -6.41 -7.92
CA ASP A 347 3.91 -7.33 -8.16
C ASP A 347 2.66 -6.52 -8.49
N ALA A 348 2.34 -6.48 -9.78
CA ALA A 348 1.29 -5.64 -10.34
C ALA A 348 0.20 -6.48 -10.98
N TYR A 349 -1.04 -6.06 -10.79
CA TYR A 349 -2.23 -6.70 -11.31
C TYR A 349 -3.17 -5.65 -11.90
N LEU A 350 -3.65 -5.92 -13.11
CA LEU A 350 -4.66 -5.12 -13.78
C LEU A 350 -6.04 -5.78 -13.62
N PHE A 351 -7.01 -4.99 -13.16
CA PHE A 351 -8.39 -5.40 -12.93
C PHE A 351 -9.27 -5.19 -14.17
N THR A 352 -10.36 -5.96 -14.25
CA THR A 352 -11.37 -5.85 -15.31
C THR A 352 -12.60 -5.09 -14.78
N PRO A 353 -13.19 -4.14 -15.52
CA PRO A 353 -12.74 -3.62 -16.83
C PRO A 353 -11.65 -2.53 -16.73
N CYS A 354 -11.36 -2.04 -15.52
CA CYS A 354 -10.32 -1.06 -15.25
C CYS A 354 -9.76 -1.23 -13.84
N GLY A 355 -8.74 -0.44 -13.48
CA GLY A 355 -8.16 -0.44 -12.14
C GLY A 355 -6.79 -1.11 -12.15
N PHE A 356 -5.78 -0.37 -11.69
CA PHE A 356 -4.42 -0.87 -11.60
C PHE A 356 -4.02 -0.97 -10.15
N SER A 357 -3.47 -2.11 -9.82
CA SER A 357 -3.05 -2.45 -8.49
C SER A 357 -1.64 -2.98 -8.59
N ALA A 358 -0.68 -2.13 -8.28
CA ALA A 358 0.35 -2.56 -7.35
C ALA A 358 -0.23 -2.28 -5.94
N ASN A 359 -1.39 -2.92 -5.68
CA ASN A 359 -2.30 -2.91 -4.52
C ASN A 359 -3.48 -1.87 -4.38
N GLY A 360 -4.52 -1.82 -5.27
CA GLY A 360 -5.95 -1.41 -5.02
C GLY A 360 -6.74 -0.45 -6.03
N PRO A 361 -8.07 -0.63 -6.40
CA PRO A 361 -8.80 0.07 -7.54
C PRO A 361 -10.23 0.76 -7.34
N HIS A 362 -10.73 1.62 -8.31
CA HIS A 362 -11.99 2.46 -8.63
C HIS A 362 -12.51 3.82 -7.98
N CYS A 363 -12.13 4.99 -8.53
CA CYS A 363 -12.50 6.41 -8.23
C CYS A 363 -11.33 7.26 -8.74
N SER A 364 -11.43 8.43 -9.39
CA SER A 364 -10.23 9.20 -9.80
C SER A 364 -9.36 9.60 -8.60
N TYR A 365 -8.57 8.65 -8.13
CA TYR A 365 -7.93 8.62 -6.85
C TYR A 365 -6.74 7.69 -7.02
N ALA A 366 -5.57 8.13 -6.60
CA ALA A 366 -4.44 7.23 -6.57
C ALA A 366 -3.74 7.34 -5.23
N SER A 367 -3.17 6.24 -4.76
CA SER A 367 -2.33 6.26 -3.57
C SER A 367 -0.98 5.66 -3.89
N PHE A 368 0.06 6.32 -3.39
CA PHE A 368 1.42 5.83 -3.40
C PHE A 368 1.94 5.83 -1.96
N GLU A 369 2.55 4.72 -1.55
CA GLU A 369 3.14 4.57 -0.23
C GLU A 369 4.49 3.86 -0.32
N THR A 370 5.46 4.33 0.45
CA THR A 370 6.77 3.70 0.58
C THR A 370 7.40 3.99 1.93
N ASN A 371 8.18 3.03 2.42
CA ASN A 371 9.01 3.14 3.61
C ASN A 371 10.52 3.19 3.29
N VAL A 372 10.90 3.35 2.02
CA VAL A 372 12.31 3.40 1.61
C VAL A 372 12.94 4.73 2.08
N PRO A 373 13.95 4.72 2.98
CA PRO A 373 14.53 5.95 3.52
C PRO A 373 15.17 6.81 2.45
N HIS A 374 14.99 8.12 2.53
CA HIS A 374 15.43 9.06 1.50
C HIS A 374 16.96 9.19 1.37
N SER A 375 17.72 8.68 2.34
CA SER A 375 19.19 8.79 2.43
C SER A 375 19.89 7.69 1.63
N GLN A 376 19.20 6.61 1.30
CA GLN A 376 19.79 5.48 0.62
C GLN A 376 19.79 5.72 -0.90
N ASN A 377 20.99 5.85 -1.45
CA ASN A 377 21.30 5.84 -2.89
C ASN A 377 20.98 7.15 -3.67
N GLY A 378 20.56 8.24 -3.01
CA GLY A 378 20.46 9.57 -3.64
C GLY A 378 19.14 9.88 -4.35
N GLN A 379 18.09 9.09 -4.11
CA GLN A 379 16.74 9.46 -4.51
C GLN A 379 16.11 10.30 -3.41
N THR A 380 15.76 11.54 -3.73
CA THR A 380 15.15 12.43 -2.72
C THR A 380 13.65 12.20 -2.67
N THR A 381 13.04 12.35 -1.51
CA THR A 381 11.57 12.31 -1.34
C THR A 381 10.85 13.27 -2.29
N ALA A 382 11.41 14.46 -2.53
CA ALA A 382 10.87 15.40 -3.51
C ALA A 382 10.92 14.87 -4.96
N GLY A 383 11.95 14.10 -5.30
CA GLY A 383 12.08 13.40 -6.58
C GLY A 383 11.03 12.30 -6.73
N ILE A 384 10.80 11.51 -5.68
CA ILE A 384 9.76 10.47 -5.64
C ILE A 384 8.37 11.11 -5.84
N ILE A 385 8.05 12.15 -5.05
CA ILE A 385 6.78 12.88 -5.18
C ILE A 385 6.61 13.42 -6.58
N LYS A 386 7.65 14.04 -7.16
CA LYS A 386 7.59 14.56 -8.53
C LYS A 386 7.29 13.44 -9.54
N GLN A 387 8.02 12.34 -9.48
CA GLN A 387 7.83 11.22 -10.40
C GLN A 387 6.42 10.64 -10.30
N VAL A 388 5.92 10.39 -9.08
CA VAL A 388 4.56 9.90 -8.85
C VAL A 388 3.50 10.88 -9.38
N VAL A 389 3.66 12.18 -9.10
CA VAL A 389 2.74 13.23 -9.57
C VAL A 389 2.80 13.37 -11.11
N ASP A 390 3.95 13.18 -11.74
CA ASP A 390 4.10 13.24 -13.20
C ASP A 390 3.42 12.04 -13.90
N ILE A 391 3.43 10.86 -13.26
CA ILE A 391 2.73 9.65 -13.74
C ILE A 391 1.21 9.86 -13.75
N PHE A 392 0.66 10.34 -12.62
CA PHE A 392 -0.78 10.38 -12.39
C PHE A 392 -1.46 11.71 -12.74
N LYS A 393 -0.69 12.81 -12.79
CA LYS A 393 -1.12 14.20 -13.02
C LYS A 393 -2.44 14.58 -12.32
N PRO A 394 -2.56 14.39 -10.99
CA PRO A 394 -3.78 14.69 -10.25
C PRO A 394 -4.23 16.15 -10.37
N GLY A 395 -5.53 16.42 -10.26
CA GLY A 395 -6.01 17.78 -10.03
C GLY A 395 -5.68 18.26 -8.61
N ARG A 396 -5.68 17.35 -7.63
CA ARG A 396 -5.43 17.63 -6.21
C ARG A 396 -4.72 16.46 -5.54
N PHE A 397 -3.79 16.71 -4.64
CA PHE A 397 -3.14 15.66 -3.86
C PHE A 397 -2.67 16.12 -2.49
N SER A 398 -2.55 15.17 -1.55
CA SER A 398 -1.94 15.37 -0.24
C SER A 398 -0.71 14.50 -0.07
N VAL A 399 0.26 14.99 0.67
CA VAL A 399 1.48 14.27 1.06
C VAL A 399 1.52 14.19 2.58
N THR A 400 1.67 12.99 3.11
CA THR A 400 1.92 12.73 4.52
C THR A 400 3.30 12.09 4.65
N LEU A 401 4.17 12.67 5.47
CA LEU A 401 5.49 12.13 5.75
C LEU A 401 5.61 11.94 7.27
N PHE A 402 5.84 10.70 7.68
CA PHE A 402 6.22 10.32 9.04
C PHE A 402 7.72 10.05 9.07
N GLU A 403 8.45 10.81 9.88
CA GLU A 403 9.88 10.57 10.13
C GLU A 403 10.07 10.28 11.62
N ALA A 404 10.68 9.15 11.96
CA ALA A 404 11.08 8.87 13.32
C ALA A 404 12.15 9.87 13.77
N LYS A 405 12.00 10.37 15.01
CA LYS A 405 12.97 11.30 15.58
C LYS A 405 14.24 10.53 15.93
N PRO A 406 15.43 11.01 15.51
CA PRO A 406 16.68 10.36 15.88
C PRO A 406 16.81 10.31 17.41
N ALA A 407 17.27 9.18 17.94
CA ALA A 407 17.64 9.06 19.33
C ALA A 407 18.68 10.14 19.66
N LEU A 408 18.32 11.04 20.58
CA LEU A 408 19.16 12.17 20.97
C LEU A 408 20.50 11.67 21.53
N SER A 409 21.55 11.69 20.71
CA SER A 409 22.93 11.85 21.19
C SER A 409 23.02 13.24 21.82
N GLN A 410 23.65 13.32 23.00
CA GLN A 410 23.69 14.51 23.86
C GLN A 410 24.60 15.64 23.31
N ILE A 411 24.75 15.79 22.00
CA ILE A 411 25.65 16.77 21.38
C ILE A 411 24.81 17.87 20.72
N GLU A 412 24.78 19.06 21.32
CA GLU A 412 24.00 20.23 20.85
C GLU A 412 24.29 20.62 19.39
N ASP A 413 25.47 20.31 18.87
CA ASP A 413 25.88 20.62 17.50
C ASP A 413 25.23 19.68 16.46
N GLU A 414 25.04 18.39 16.78
CA GLU A 414 24.33 17.44 15.92
C GLU A 414 22.85 17.80 15.77
N TRP A 415 22.24 18.34 16.84
CA TRP A 415 20.85 18.80 16.81
C TRP A 415 20.64 20.02 15.90
N LYS A 416 21.61 20.94 15.85
CA LYS A 416 21.56 22.10 14.94
C LYS A 416 21.73 21.66 13.48
N GLU A 417 22.64 20.73 13.20
CA GLU A 417 22.79 20.17 11.86
C GLU A 417 21.54 19.40 11.42
N ALA A 418 20.99 18.53 12.27
CA ALA A 418 19.77 17.77 11.97
C ALA A 418 18.58 18.71 11.66
N LYS A 419 18.40 19.77 12.44
CA LYS A 419 17.38 20.81 12.18
C LYS A 419 17.63 21.58 10.89
N TYR A 420 18.88 21.93 10.59
CA TYR A 420 19.24 22.61 9.35
C TYR A 420 18.98 21.70 8.12
N LEU A 421 19.30 20.40 8.24
CA LEU A 421 19.01 19.40 7.22
C LEU A 421 17.50 19.20 7.03
N ALA A 422 16.73 19.09 8.12
CA ALA A 422 15.26 19.00 8.10
C ALA A 422 14.61 20.25 7.47
N ALA A 423 15.14 21.45 7.76
CA ALA A 423 14.68 22.70 7.16
C ALA A 423 15.01 22.76 5.64
N ARG A 424 16.20 22.33 5.22
CA ARG A 424 16.55 22.23 3.78
C ARG A 424 15.73 21.18 3.05
N ARG A 425 15.46 20.03 3.68
CA ARG A 425 14.55 18.98 3.15
C ARG A 425 13.15 19.54 2.96
N THR A 426 12.63 20.20 4.00
CA THR A 426 11.32 20.87 3.98
C THR A 426 11.22 21.86 2.82
N ALA A 427 12.24 22.71 2.63
CA ALA A 427 12.28 23.74 1.59
C ALA A 427 12.19 23.14 0.17
N LYS A 428 12.87 22.02 -0.09
CA LYS A 428 12.82 21.33 -1.39
C LYS A 428 11.46 20.69 -1.69
N MET A 429 10.73 20.29 -0.67
CA MET A 429 9.37 19.73 -0.82
C MET A 429 8.30 20.82 -1.01
N GLU A 430 8.63 22.11 -0.83
CA GLU A 430 7.60 23.16 -0.90
C GLU A 430 7.11 23.43 -2.32
N HIS A 431 7.93 23.13 -3.33
CA HIS A 431 7.64 23.42 -4.71
C HIS A 431 7.46 22.12 -5.50
N VAL A 432 6.23 21.89 -5.97
CA VAL A 432 5.90 20.87 -6.97
C VAL A 432 5.47 21.60 -8.23
N GLU A 433 6.18 21.37 -9.33
CA GLU A 433 5.97 22.07 -10.60
C GLU A 433 4.53 21.86 -11.10
N GLY A 434 3.84 22.94 -11.49
CA GLY A 434 2.44 22.88 -11.94
C GLY A 434 1.39 22.86 -10.83
N TYR A 435 1.81 22.86 -9.56
CA TYR A 435 0.90 22.83 -8.40
C TYR A 435 1.14 23.97 -7.43
N ARG A 436 0.04 24.43 -6.82
CA ARG A 436 0.05 25.36 -5.69
C ARG A 436 -0.17 24.59 -4.40
N ARG A 437 0.72 24.77 -3.43
CA ARG A 437 0.50 24.30 -2.06
C ARG A 437 -0.58 25.13 -1.38
N VAL A 438 -1.61 24.46 -0.89
CA VAL A 438 -2.75 25.07 -0.21
C VAL A 438 -2.63 24.97 1.30
N ASP A 439 -2.06 23.87 1.81
CA ASP A 439 -1.89 23.66 3.25
C ASP A 439 -0.52 23.04 3.57
N ARG A 440 0.00 23.35 4.75
CA ARG A 440 1.19 22.74 5.34
C ARG A 440 1.02 22.71 6.85
N ILE A 441 1.01 21.50 7.39
CA ILE A 441 0.88 21.25 8.81
C ILE A 441 2.06 20.39 9.24
N VAL A 442 2.75 20.81 10.29
CA VAL A 442 3.84 20.05 10.91
C VAL A 442 3.46 19.79 12.35
N HIS A 443 3.53 18.53 12.77
CA HIS A 443 3.29 18.13 14.13
C HIS A 443 4.42 17.31 14.70
N ASP A 444 4.70 17.63 15.95
CA ASP A 444 5.50 16.83 16.84
C ASP A 444 4.56 15.80 17.48
N LEU A 445 4.78 14.53 17.16
CA LEU A 445 4.13 13.38 17.79
C LEU A 445 5.17 12.62 18.62
N ASP A 446 4.72 11.78 19.55
CA ASP A 446 5.62 11.04 20.44
C ASP A 446 6.59 10.15 19.65
N GLY A 447 7.83 10.62 19.53
CA GLY A 447 8.87 9.96 18.74
C GLY A 447 8.80 10.18 17.21
N TYR A 448 7.83 10.90 16.67
CA TYR A 448 7.73 11.14 15.22
C TYR A 448 7.55 12.61 14.88
N GLU A 449 8.13 13.06 13.76
CA GLU A 449 7.74 14.29 13.10
C GLU A 449 6.77 13.95 11.96
N LEU A 450 5.56 14.51 12.03
CA LEU A 450 4.54 14.36 11.00
C LEU A 450 4.47 15.64 10.17
N VAL A 451 4.67 15.51 8.86
CA VAL A 451 4.47 16.61 7.92
C VAL A 451 3.35 16.29 6.95
N PHE A 452 2.25 17.03 7.04
CA PHE A 452 1.14 16.97 6.10
C PHE A 452 1.18 18.19 5.17
N ARG A 453 0.98 17.95 3.87
CA ARG A 453 0.89 18.99 2.85
C ARG A 453 -0.25 18.70 1.90
N TYR A 454 -0.92 19.74 1.40
CA TYR A 454 -1.99 19.62 0.43
C TYR A 454 -1.76 20.56 -0.75
N TYR A 455 -1.99 20.08 -1.97
CA TYR A 455 -1.67 20.74 -3.22
C TYR A 455 -2.85 20.68 -4.21
N GLU A 456 -2.97 21.73 -5.02
CA GLU A 456 -3.94 21.85 -6.12
C GLU A 456 -3.22 22.26 -7.40
N ARG A 457 -3.59 21.68 -8.54
CA ARG A 457 -2.99 22.00 -9.84
C ARG A 457 -3.34 23.44 -10.25
N LEU A 458 -2.38 24.17 -10.80
CA LEU A 458 -2.51 25.62 -11.09
C LEU A 458 -3.58 25.94 -12.13
N ASP A 459 -3.79 25.04 -13.09
CA ASP A 459 -4.75 25.16 -14.18
C ASP A 459 -6.11 24.53 -13.85
N TRP A 460 -6.27 23.97 -12.64
CA TRP A 460 -7.47 23.28 -12.23
C TRP A 460 -8.62 24.27 -12.02
N LYS A 461 -9.71 24.06 -12.77
CA LYS A 461 -10.95 24.86 -12.68
C LYS A 461 -12.03 24.22 -11.79
N GLY A 462 -11.64 23.38 -10.84
CA GLY A 462 -12.59 22.81 -9.86
C GLY A 462 -13.01 23.86 -8.85
N GLY A 463 -14.33 24.05 -8.68
CA GLY A 463 -14.89 24.90 -7.63
C GLY A 463 -14.61 24.36 -6.21
N PRO A 464 -14.96 25.13 -5.16
CA PRO A 464 -14.82 24.67 -3.78
C PRO A 464 -15.56 23.34 -3.60
N LEU A 465 -15.15 22.55 -2.60
CA LEU A 465 -15.89 21.39 -2.09
C LEU A 465 -17.31 21.85 -1.70
N GLY A 466 -18.21 21.85 -2.68
CA GLY A 466 -19.53 22.45 -2.60
C GLY A 466 -20.42 21.71 -3.59
N TRP A 467 -21.27 20.86 -3.06
CA TRP A 467 -22.23 19.98 -3.74
C TRP A 467 -23.36 20.76 -4.44
N GLU A 468 -23.11 22.00 -4.87
CA GLU A 468 -24.16 22.84 -5.46
C GLU A 468 -24.17 22.76 -6.99
N MET A 469 -25.26 22.15 -7.46
CA MET A 469 -25.85 22.30 -8.80
C MET A 469 -25.06 21.73 -9.98
N ARG A 470 -24.94 20.40 -10.02
CA ARG A 470 -25.07 19.66 -11.29
C ARG A 470 -26.16 18.62 -11.15
N SER A 471 -26.97 18.46 -12.18
CA SER A 471 -28.13 17.57 -12.18
C SER A 471 -27.74 16.13 -11.84
N PHE A 472 -28.65 15.38 -11.21
CA PHE A 472 -28.44 13.98 -10.79
C PHE A 472 -28.03 13.07 -11.96
N GLU A 473 -28.38 13.43 -13.21
CA GLU A 473 -28.01 12.71 -14.42
C GLU A 473 -26.59 13.05 -14.94
N GLU A 474 -26.08 14.27 -14.72
CA GLU A 474 -24.70 14.64 -15.08
C GLU A 474 -23.66 14.12 -14.08
N GLN A 475 -24.06 13.88 -12.82
CA GLN A 475 -23.20 13.23 -11.81
C GLN A 475 -22.97 11.74 -12.10
N ALA A 476 -23.80 11.10 -12.94
CA ALA A 476 -23.66 9.70 -13.32
C ALA A 476 -22.59 9.45 -14.39
N ILE A 477 -22.06 10.50 -15.04
CA ILE A 477 -21.22 10.36 -16.25
C ILE A 477 -19.74 10.74 -16.04
N ALA A 478 -19.35 11.33 -14.91
CA ALA A 478 -17.96 11.73 -14.69
C ALA A 478 -17.31 11.02 -13.49
N ARG A 479 -16.08 10.53 -13.72
CA ARG A 479 -15.04 10.06 -12.76
C ARG A 479 -15.00 8.55 -12.54
N ARG A 480 -13.98 7.94 -13.14
CA ARG A 480 -13.70 6.50 -13.17
C ARG A 480 -12.18 6.35 -12.92
N ASP A 481 -11.74 5.29 -12.23
CA ASP A 481 -10.32 4.81 -12.06
C ASP A 481 -9.58 5.13 -10.73
N ILE A 482 -9.44 4.15 -9.80
CA ILE A 482 -8.37 4.21 -8.77
C ILE A 482 -7.15 3.46 -9.29
N ILE A 483 -5.99 4.01 -8.97
CA ILE A 483 -4.71 3.32 -9.04
C ILE A 483 -4.00 3.33 -7.69
N SER A 484 -3.59 2.18 -7.16
CA SER A 484 -2.71 2.14 -5.98
C SER A 484 -1.40 1.46 -6.31
N CYS A 485 -0.31 2.10 -5.90
CA CYS A 485 1.06 1.68 -6.13
C CYS A 485 1.83 1.62 -4.81
N ARG A 486 2.42 0.47 -4.50
CA ARG A 486 3.19 0.25 -3.27
C ARG A 486 4.52 -0.42 -3.61
N THR A 487 5.60 0.08 -3.01
CA THR A 487 6.98 -0.30 -3.33
C THR A 487 7.85 -0.29 -2.09
#